data_AF-A0A2Z4GBN4-F1
#
_entry.id   AF-A0A2Z4GBN4-F1
#
_cell.length_a   1.000
_cell.length_b   1.000
_cell.length_c   1.000
_cell.angle_alpha   90.00
_cell.angle_beta   90.00
_cell.angle_gamma   90.00
#
_symmetry.space_group_name_H-M   'P 1'
#
loop_
_entity.id
_entity.type
_entity.pdbx_description
1 polymer ?
#
loop_
_entity_poly.entity_id
_entity_poly.type
_entity_poly.pdbx_seq_one_letter_code
_entity_poly.pdbx_strand_id
1 'polypeptide(L)'
;MSKKTAYFRGTLPPPEKPVNLPEKMQWLAGEGAGSWFHIEFMSENLAQINRYNPKGEFECAGLFISKDSININELYEITHLSHCMEVRFKTQDKIVLFKNVNND
;
A
#
# COMPACT_ATOMS: atom_id res chain seq x y z
N MET A 1 -10.86 23.90 -6.36
CA MET A 1 -11.17 22.75 -7.24
C MET A 1 -11.10 21.48 -6.41
N SER A 2 -12.24 20.92 -6.02
CA SER A 2 -12.31 19.73 -5.16
C SER A 2 -12.03 18.48 -5.98
N LYS A 3 -10.93 17.77 -5.68
CA LYS A 3 -10.66 16.44 -6.24
C LYS A 3 -11.73 15.48 -5.73
N LYS A 4 -12.63 15.04 -6.62
CA LYS A 4 -13.60 13.97 -6.34
C LYS A 4 -12.86 12.64 -6.41
N THR A 5 -12.50 12.08 -5.25
CA THR A 5 -12.02 10.70 -5.16
C THR A 5 -13.21 9.78 -5.44
N ALA A 6 -13.12 8.99 -6.51
CA ALA A 6 -14.14 8.00 -6.86
C ALA A 6 -14.02 6.81 -5.90
N TYR A 7 -14.89 6.74 -4.91
CA TYR A 7 -15.04 5.56 -4.06
C TYR A 7 -15.83 4.49 -4.81
N PHE A 8 -15.32 3.26 -4.86
CA PHE A 8 -16.07 2.13 -5.39
C PHE A 8 -17.29 1.90 -4.50
N ARG A 9 -18.48 1.70 -5.09
CA ARG A 9 -19.73 1.46 -4.35
C ARG A 9 -19.58 0.19 -3.51
N GLY A 10 -19.21 0.34 -2.23
CA GLY A 10 -18.98 -0.78 -1.30
C GLY A 10 -17.77 -0.62 -0.37
N THR A 11 -16.88 0.35 -0.61
CA THR A 11 -15.69 0.56 0.24
C THR A 11 -15.85 1.79 1.15
N LEU A 12 -15.33 1.70 2.37
CA LEU A 12 -15.36 2.80 3.32
C LEU A 12 -14.33 3.89 2.93
N PRO A 13 -14.68 5.18 3.04
CA PRO A 13 -13.69 6.24 2.87
C PRO A 13 -12.58 6.10 3.92
N PRO A 14 -11.35 6.60 3.64
CA PRO A 14 -10.30 6.62 4.63
C PRO A 14 -10.78 7.35 5.89
N PRO A 15 -10.50 6.81 7.09
CA PRO A 15 -10.70 7.57 8.32
C PRO A 15 -9.75 8.78 8.33
N GLU A 16 -9.97 9.71 9.25
CA GLU A 16 -8.95 10.73 9.53
C GLU A 16 -7.62 10.04 9.83
N LYS A 17 -6.57 10.45 9.13
CA LYS A 17 -5.24 9.85 9.27
C LYS A 17 -4.77 10.05 10.72
N PRO A 18 -4.49 8.98 11.48
CA PRO A 18 -3.97 9.10 12.82
C PRO A 18 -2.67 9.94 12.86
N VAL A 19 -2.58 10.85 13.84
CA VAL A 19 -1.45 11.78 14.02
C VAL A 19 -0.11 11.08 14.25
N ASN A 20 -0.13 9.83 14.71
CA ASN A 20 1.05 9.00 14.95
C ASN A 20 1.60 8.31 13.70
N LEU A 21 0.92 8.39 12.55
CA LEU A 21 1.41 7.78 11.31
C LEU A 21 2.30 8.76 10.50
N PRO A 22 3.31 8.25 9.77
CA PRO A 22 4.14 9.07 8.86
C PRO A 22 3.33 9.79 7.78
N GLU A 23 3.87 10.84 7.14
CA GLU A 23 3.14 11.58 6.09
C GLU A 23 2.86 10.73 4.83
N LYS A 24 3.77 9.83 4.48
CA LYS A 24 3.70 9.00 3.26
C LYS A 24 2.97 7.68 3.50
N MET A 25 1.67 7.76 3.79
CA MET A 25 0.82 6.59 4.01
C MET A 25 -0.22 6.46 2.90
N GLN A 26 -0.44 5.25 2.41
CA GLN A 26 -1.53 4.95 1.48
C GLN A 26 -2.64 4.20 2.21
N TRP A 27 -3.89 4.62 1.99
CA TRP A 27 -5.06 3.89 2.46
C TRP A 27 -5.51 2.90 1.39
N LEU A 28 -5.60 1.63 1.74
CA LEU A 28 -6.29 0.64 0.91
C LEU A 28 -7.63 0.31 1.56
N ALA A 29 -8.70 0.70 0.89
CA ALA A 29 -10.05 0.37 1.33
C ALA A 29 -10.40 -1.07 0.92
N GLY A 30 -10.90 -1.85 1.86
CA GLY A 30 -11.52 -3.16 1.65
C GLY A 30 -13.03 -3.11 1.79
N GLU A 31 -13.67 -4.26 1.67
CA GLU A 31 -15.10 -4.44 1.89
C GLU A 31 -15.38 -4.42 3.40
N GLY A 32 -15.94 -3.32 3.91
CA GLY A 32 -16.31 -3.14 5.32
C GLY A 32 -15.19 -2.67 6.28
N ALA A 33 -13.92 -2.70 5.86
CA ALA A 33 -12.77 -2.16 6.61
C ALA A 33 -11.65 -1.74 5.65
N GLY A 34 -10.59 -1.11 6.15
CA GLY A 34 -9.39 -0.81 5.35
C GLY A 34 -8.14 -0.73 6.23
N SER A 35 -6.98 -0.59 5.60
CA SER A 35 -5.70 -0.52 6.31
C SER A 35 -4.84 0.60 5.76
N TRP A 36 -4.01 1.16 6.62
CA TRP A 36 -2.95 2.10 6.26
C TRP A 36 -1.67 1.34 5.93
N PHE A 37 -1.00 1.75 4.86
CA PHE A 37 0.26 1.17 4.40
C PHE A 37 1.34 2.24 4.38
N HIS A 38 2.44 1.96 5.06
CA HIS A 38 3.70 2.68 4.91
C HIS A 38 4.58 1.91 3.94
N ILE A 39 5.06 2.56 2.89
CA ILE A 39 5.90 1.94 1.87
C ILE A 39 7.22 2.70 1.81
N GLU A 40 8.31 1.98 2.01
CA GLU A 40 9.66 2.50 1.93
C GLU A 40 10.43 1.70 0.87
N PHE A 41 10.64 2.31 -0.30
CA PHE A 41 11.44 1.69 -1.35
C PHE A 41 12.92 1.77 -0.99
N MET A 42 13.57 0.61 -0.92
CA MET A 42 15.02 0.50 -0.77
C MET A 42 15.72 0.49 -2.14
N SER A 43 15.01 0.01 -3.17
CA SER A 43 15.39 0.08 -4.59
C SER A 43 14.13 0.01 -5.47
N GLU A 44 14.30 0.08 -6.79
CA GLU A 44 13.20 -0.06 -7.76
C GLU A 44 12.50 -1.43 -7.74
N ASN A 45 13.05 -2.43 -7.06
CA ASN A 45 12.50 -3.78 -6.98
C ASN A 45 12.44 -4.33 -5.56
N LEU A 46 12.79 -3.53 -4.55
CA LEU A 46 12.78 -3.92 -3.14
C LEU A 46 12.11 -2.82 -2.31
N ALA A 47 11.12 -3.21 -1.52
CA ALA A 47 10.41 -2.31 -0.62
C ALA A 47 10.17 -2.94 0.74
N GLN A 48 10.29 -2.14 1.79
CA GLN A 48 9.76 -2.45 3.10
C GLN A 48 8.32 -1.92 3.19
N ILE A 49 7.38 -2.76 3.59
CA ILE A 49 5.97 -2.40 3.68
C ILE A 49 5.47 -2.72 5.08
N ASN A 50 4.95 -1.70 5.77
CA ASN A 50 4.30 -1.84 7.07
C ASN A 50 2.80 -1.59 6.92
N ARG A 51 1.97 -2.45 7.52
CA ARG A 51 0.51 -2.34 7.56
C ARG A 51 0.06 -1.96 8.96
N TYR A 52 -0.87 -1.02 9.01
CA TYR A 52 -1.53 -0.57 10.23
C TYR A 52 -3.04 -0.62 10.04
N ASN A 53 -3.76 -0.90 11.10
CA ASN A 53 -5.21 -0.92 11.09
C ASN A 53 -5.80 0.51 11.01
N PRO A 54 -7.13 0.70 10.90
CA PRO A 54 -7.74 2.04 10.83
C PRO A 54 -7.40 2.97 11.99
N LYS A 55 -7.08 2.43 13.16
CA LYS A 55 -6.70 3.19 14.37
C LYS A 55 -5.22 3.57 14.39
N GLY A 56 -4.43 3.11 13.41
CA GLY A 56 -2.99 3.32 13.36
C GLY A 56 -2.19 2.34 14.23
N GLU A 57 -2.80 1.24 14.67
CA GLU A 57 -2.09 0.17 15.38
C GLU A 57 -1.38 -0.74 14.36
N PHE A 58 -0.15 -1.16 14.69
CA PHE A 58 0.66 -2.01 13.81
C PHE A 58 0.03 -3.40 13.64
N GLU A 59 -0.05 -3.89 12.40
CA GLU A 59 -0.58 -5.22 12.08
C GLU A 59 0.50 -6.17 11.56
N CYS A 60 1.29 -5.74 10.58
CA CYS A 60 2.39 -6.54 10.03
C CYS A 60 3.44 -5.67 9.34
N ALA A 61 4.63 -6.21 9.15
CA ALA A 61 5.68 -5.66 8.30
C ALA A 61 6.33 -6.77 7.49
N GLY A 62 6.88 -6.42 6.33
CA GLY A 62 7.66 -7.34 5.52
C GLY A 62 8.57 -6.62 4.54
N LEU A 63 9.63 -7.33 4.13
CA LEU A 63 10.40 -6.98 2.95
C LEU A 63 9.79 -7.68 1.76
N PHE A 64 9.59 -6.94 0.67
CA PHE A 64 9.01 -7.46 -0.54
C PHE A 64 9.92 -7.17 -1.72
N ILE A 65 10.14 -8.19 -2.55
CA ILE A 65 10.95 -8.12 -3.76
C ILE A 65 10.10 -8.42 -5.00
N SER A 66 10.41 -7.74 -6.10
CA SER A 66 9.82 -8.02 -7.41
C SER A 66 10.89 -8.45 -8.41
N LYS A 67 10.47 -9.24 -9.40
CA LYS A 67 11.28 -9.52 -10.59
C LYS A 67 11.28 -8.35 -11.58
N ASP A 68 10.27 -7.49 -11.49
CA ASP A 68 10.13 -6.30 -12.30
C ASP A 68 10.53 -5.05 -11.49
N SER A 69 11.02 -4.01 -12.15
CA SER A 69 11.29 -2.73 -11.51
C SER A 69 10.10 -1.78 -11.60
N ILE A 70 9.99 -0.90 -10.61
CA ILE A 70 9.09 0.25 -10.55
C ILE A 70 9.92 1.55 -10.53
N ASN A 71 9.49 2.56 -11.28
CA ASN A 71 10.07 3.88 -11.15
C ASN A 71 9.57 4.54 -9.86
N ILE A 72 10.40 4.57 -8.83
CA ILE A 72 10.06 5.13 -7.51
C ILE A 72 9.82 6.66 -7.54
N ASN A 73 10.21 7.32 -8.63
CA ASN A 73 9.98 8.76 -8.83
C ASN A 73 8.62 9.05 -9.47
N GLU A 74 7.91 8.02 -9.94
CA GLU A 74 6.57 8.14 -10.48
C GLU A 74 5.50 7.91 -9.41
N LEU A 75 4.27 8.33 -9.70
CA LEU A 75 3.13 8.04 -8.85
C LEU A 75 2.80 6.55 -8.91
N TYR A 76 2.64 5.95 -7.75
CA TYR A 76 2.21 4.57 -7.59
C TYR A 76 1.11 4.45 -6.53
N GLU A 77 0.23 3.47 -6.71
CA GLU A 77 -0.87 3.16 -5.80
C GLU A 77 -0.79 1.68 -5.40
N ILE A 78 -0.88 1.39 -4.10
CA ILE A 78 -1.13 0.03 -3.64
C ILE A 78 -2.57 -0.36 -3.97
N THR A 79 -2.77 -1.45 -4.70
CA THR A 79 -4.12 -1.90 -5.08
C THR A 79 -4.53 -3.19 -4.39
N HIS A 80 -3.58 -3.92 -3.83
CA HIS A 80 -3.83 -5.21 -3.19
C HIS A 80 -2.70 -5.59 -2.23
N LEU A 81 -3.07 -6.18 -1.09
CA LEU A 81 -2.15 -6.90 -0.21
C LEU A 81 -2.84 -8.17 0.32
N SER A 82 -2.26 -9.34 0.02
CA SER A 82 -2.80 -10.63 0.46
C SER A 82 -2.00 -11.16 1.65
N HIS A 83 -2.57 -11.07 2.86
CA HIS A 83 -1.97 -11.59 4.10
C HIS A 83 -0.49 -11.25 4.34
N CYS A 84 -0.03 -10.08 3.88
CA CYS A 84 1.39 -9.67 3.94
C CYS A 84 2.34 -10.61 3.18
N MET A 85 1.82 -11.43 2.25
CA MET A 85 2.59 -12.34 1.40
C MET A 85 2.92 -11.72 0.05
N GLU A 86 1.99 -10.95 -0.51
CA GLU A 86 2.18 -10.27 -1.78
C GLU A 86 1.50 -8.90 -1.78
N VAL A 87 2.07 -7.97 -2.56
CA VAL A 87 1.58 -6.61 -2.76
C VAL A 87 1.62 -6.26 -4.24
N ARG A 88 0.58 -5.55 -4.70
CA ARG A 88 0.53 -5.02 -6.07
C ARG A 88 0.60 -3.50 -6.04
N PHE A 89 1.56 -2.96 -6.78
CA PHE A 89 1.67 -1.54 -7.06
C PHE A 89 1.20 -1.26 -8.47
N LYS A 90 0.23 -0.37 -8.62
CA LYS A 90 -0.22 0.16 -9.90
C LYS A 90 0.52 1.46 -10.19
N THR A 91 1.24 1.51 -11.30
CA THR A 91 1.80 2.74 -11.88
C THR A 91 0.94 3.24 -13.03
N GLN A 92 1.38 4.28 -13.73
CA GLN A 92 0.73 4.75 -14.95
C GLN A 92 0.74 3.69 -16.06
N ASP A 93 1.82 2.91 -16.16
CA ASP A 93 2.04 2.00 -17.28
C ASP A 93 1.67 0.54 -16.98
N LYS A 94 1.83 0.09 -15.73
CA LYS A 94 1.75 -1.34 -15.39
C LYS A 94 1.36 -1.59 -13.94
N ILE A 95 1.05 -2.85 -13.66
CA ILE A 95 0.93 -3.37 -12.30
C ILE A 95 2.16 -4.23 -12.02
N VAL A 96 2.87 -3.91 -10.94
CA VAL A 96 4.06 -4.64 -10.50
C VAL A 96 3.74 -5.44 -9.24
N LEU A 97 4.03 -6.75 -9.28
CA LEU A 97 3.83 -7.66 -8.16
C LEU A 97 5.11 -7.78 -7.33
N PHE A 98 5.00 -7.50 -6.04
CA PHE A 98 6.04 -7.66 -5.04
C PHE A 98 5.66 -8.82 -4.11
N LYS A 99 6.60 -9.73 -3.84
CA LYS A 99 6.41 -10.89 -2.97
C LYS A 99 7.25 -10.77 -1.72
N ASN A 100 6.71 -11.20 -0.58
CA ASN A 100 7.42 -11.19 0.69
C ASN A 100 8.63 -12.12 0.61
N VAL A 101 9.81 -11.62 0.99
CA VAL A 101 11.09 -12.36 0.95
C VAL A 101 11.09 -13.55 1.92
N ASN A 102 10.28 -13.50 2.99
CA ASN A 102 10.22 -14.57 3.99
C ASN A 102 9.28 -15.72 3.59
N ASN A 103 8.68 -15.69 2.39
CA ASN A 103 7.73 -16.70 1.89
C ASN A 103 8.26 -17.48 0.67
N ASP A 104 9.57 -17.43 0.40
CA ASP A 104 10.24 -18.28 -0.59
C ASP A 104 10.65 -19.65 0.00
#